data_AF-A0A969QUY4-F1
#
_entry.id   AF-A0A969QUY4-F1
#
_cell.length_a   1.000
_cell.length_b   1.000
_cell.length_c   1.000
_cell.angle_alpha   90.00
_cell.angle_beta   90.00
_cell.angle_gamma   90.00
#
_symmetry.space_group_name_H-M   'P 1'
#
loop_
_entity.id
_entity.type
_entity.pdbx_description
1 polymer ?
#
loop_
_entity_poly.entity_id
_entity_poly.type
_entity_poly.pdbx_seq_one_letter_code
_entity_poly.pdbx_strand_id
1 'polypeptide(L)'
;MINLLEPNLVLGGTIFDLTPVTLQKHNIKGLILDVDETLVPFKQKETSMELQQWISQIRLTTPIWLVSNNISHSRIGNIAQSVDLPFISAAKKPSRRKLQQAATAMDLPIEQVAMVGDRLFTDVLAGNRLGMFTILVEPMIDPLVAVRSHPIRDFEIWLSQLLGVPLAKK
;
A
#
# COMPACT_ATOMS: atom_id res chain seq x y z
N MET A 1 -16.20 -18.87 -3.84
CA MET A 1 -15.90 -17.85 -4.87
C MET A 1 -15.02 -16.83 -4.19
N ILE A 2 -13.78 -16.58 -4.66
CA ILE A 2 -12.92 -15.58 -4.02
C ILE A 2 -13.46 -14.20 -4.40
N ASN A 3 -13.87 -13.40 -3.43
CA ASN A 3 -14.24 -12.02 -3.66
C ASN A 3 -12.95 -11.20 -3.85
N LEU A 4 -12.68 -10.76 -5.08
CA LEU A 4 -11.42 -10.11 -5.42
C LEU A 4 -11.24 -8.73 -4.77
N LEU A 5 -12.30 -8.13 -4.23
CA LEU A 5 -12.25 -6.84 -3.54
C LEU A 5 -12.27 -6.98 -2.01
N GLU A 6 -12.27 -8.21 -1.49
CA GLU A 6 -12.21 -8.45 -0.06
C GLU A 6 -10.75 -8.62 0.37
N PRO A 7 -10.20 -7.74 1.22
CA PRO A 7 -8.85 -7.91 1.73
C PRO A 7 -8.79 -9.08 2.72
N ASN A 8 -7.64 -9.75 2.81
CA ASN A 8 -7.43 -10.78 3.83
C ASN A 8 -7.33 -10.18 5.24
N LEU A 9 -6.82 -8.95 5.35
CA LEU A 9 -6.72 -8.21 6.59
C LEU A 9 -7.06 -6.74 6.37
N VAL A 10 -8.00 -6.21 7.14
CA VAL A 10 -8.15 -4.76 7.35
C VAL A 10 -7.40 -4.42 8.63
N LEU A 11 -6.37 -3.59 8.52
CA LEU A 11 -5.48 -3.30 9.66
C LEU A 11 -6.16 -2.43 10.72
N GLY A 12 -7.07 -1.54 10.31
CA GLY A 12 -7.77 -0.61 11.21
C GLY A 12 -6.93 0.59 11.66
N GLY A 13 -5.87 0.89 10.90
CA GLY A 13 -4.95 1.98 11.14
C GLY A 13 -3.97 2.13 9.97
N THR A 14 -2.93 2.93 10.16
CA THR A 14 -1.94 3.21 9.11
C THR A 14 -0.93 2.08 8.98
N ILE A 15 0.01 2.19 8.05
CA ILE A 15 1.09 1.22 7.90
C ILE A 15 1.90 0.98 9.19
N PHE A 16 1.96 1.95 10.10
CA PHE A 16 2.73 1.84 11.35
C PHE A 16 2.19 0.79 12.32
N ASP A 17 0.90 0.42 12.20
CA ASP A 17 0.27 -0.62 13.01
C ASP A 17 0.64 -2.03 12.53
N LEU A 18 1.28 -2.16 11.36
CA LEU A 18 1.76 -3.44 10.86
C LEU A 18 3.08 -3.82 11.53
N THR A 19 3.04 -4.84 12.39
CA THR A 19 4.20 -5.29 13.17
C THR A 19 4.78 -6.61 12.66
N PRO A 20 6.06 -6.94 12.98
CA PRO A 20 6.62 -8.26 12.69
C PRO A 20 5.79 -9.44 13.24
N VAL A 21 5.14 -9.24 14.39
CA VAL A 21 4.25 -10.25 15.01
C VAL A 21 3.03 -10.51 14.13
N THR A 22 2.44 -9.45 13.57
CA THR A 22 1.32 -9.58 12.61
C THR A 22 1.77 -10.36 11.38
N LEU A 23 2.95 -10.06 10.83
CA LEU A 23 3.49 -10.77 9.66
C LEU A 23 3.69 -12.25 9.94
N GLN A 24 4.31 -12.59 11.08
CA GLN A 24 4.54 -13.97 11.48
C GLN A 24 3.23 -14.74 11.67
N LYS A 25 2.24 -14.13 12.34
CA LYS A 25 0.91 -14.72 12.57
C LYS A 25 0.23 -15.15 11.28
N HIS A 26 0.44 -14.41 10.20
CA HIS A 26 -0.15 -14.67 8.89
C HIS A 26 0.80 -15.40 7.92
N ASN A 27 1.96 -15.87 8.39
CA ASN A 27 2.99 -16.52 7.57
C ASN A 27 3.44 -15.67 6.36
N ILE A 28 3.49 -14.34 6.56
CA ILE A 28 3.96 -13.38 5.56
C ILE A 28 5.47 -13.27 5.68
N LYS A 29 6.17 -13.51 4.56
CA LYS A 29 7.64 -13.49 4.47
C LYS A 29 8.18 -12.41 3.55
N GLY A 30 7.33 -11.75 2.76
CA GLY A 30 7.71 -10.62 1.94
C GLY A 30 6.59 -9.58 1.86
N LEU A 31 6.97 -8.33 1.65
CA LEU A 31 6.03 -7.22 1.50
C LEU A 31 6.22 -6.51 0.17
N ILE A 32 5.09 -6.27 -0.49
CA ILE A 32 4.98 -5.28 -1.55
C ILE A 32 4.11 -4.15 -1.02
N LEU A 33 4.68 -2.95 -0.95
CA LEU A 33 4.01 -1.77 -0.41
C LEU A 33 3.64 -0.83 -1.58
N ASP A 34 2.39 -0.33 -1.58
CA ASP A 34 2.10 0.92 -2.28
C ASP A 34 2.84 2.09 -1.60
N VAL A 35 2.81 3.28 -2.19
CA VAL A 35 3.64 4.41 -1.77
C VAL A 35 2.79 5.63 -1.47
N ASP A 36 2.02 6.10 -2.44
CA ASP A 36 1.27 7.35 -2.31
C ASP A 36 -0.02 7.07 -1.54
N GLU A 37 -0.27 7.85 -0.48
CA GLU A 37 -1.39 7.64 0.46
C GLU A 37 -1.28 6.34 1.26
N THR A 38 -0.27 5.49 1.04
CA THR A 38 0.03 4.34 1.90
C THR A 38 1.21 4.60 2.84
N LEU A 39 2.36 5.04 2.29
CA LEU A 39 3.58 5.32 3.07
C LEU A 39 3.80 6.81 3.28
N VAL A 40 3.40 7.63 2.31
CA VAL A 40 3.56 9.07 2.37
C VAL A 40 2.34 9.75 1.78
N PRO A 41 1.90 10.89 2.34
CA PRO A 41 0.92 11.74 1.69
C PRO A 41 1.36 12.13 0.28
N PHE A 42 0.41 12.20 -0.67
CA PHE A 42 0.70 12.44 -2.09
C PHE A 42 1.53 13.71 -2.37
N LYS A 43 1.38 14.76 -1.56
CA LYS A 43 2.11 16.03 -1.73
C LYS A 43 3.47 16.06 -1.04
N GLN A 44 3.73 15.14 -0.12
CA GLN A 44 4.97 15.09 0.63
C GLN A 44 6.06 14.45 -0.23
N LYS A 45 7.27 15.02 -0.20
CA LYS A 45 8.43 14.54 -1.00
C LYS A 45 9.41 13.70 -0.19
N GLU A 46 9.37 13.82 1.12
CA GLU A 46 10.32 13.22 2.05
C GLU A 46 9.58 12.23 2.95
N THR A 47 10.28 11.17 3.32
CA THR A 47 9.79 10.19 4.29
C THR A 47 9.97 10.73 5.71
N SER A 48 9.01 10.44 6.59
CA SER A 48 9.14 10.78 8.01
C SER A 48 10.20 9.90 8.68
N MET A 49 10.78 10.39 9.78
CA MET A 49 11.69 9.58 10.60
C MET A 49 10.99 8.34 11.16
N GLU A 50 9.70 8.46 11.51
CA GLU A 50 8.86 7.36 11.96
C GLU A 50 8.74 6.26 10.89
N LEU A 51 8.52 6.63 9.62
CA LEU A 51 8.48 5.67 8.52
C LEU A 51 9.83 4.96 8.31
N GLN A 52 10.94 5.71 8.38
CA GLN A 52 12.27 5.12 8.25
C GLN A 52 12.54 4.12 9.38
N GLN A 53 12.11 4.41 10.60
CA GLN A 53 12.22 3.51 11.76
C GLN A 53 11.36 2.26 11.57
N TRP A 54 10.10 2.43 11.17
CA TRP A 54 9.19 1.32 10.90
C TRP A 54 9.75 0.38 9.81
N ILE A 55 10.20 0.92 8.67
CA ILE A 55 10.84 0.14 7.60
C ILE A 55 12.08 -0.59 8.13
N SER A 56 12.92 0.10 8.90
CA SER A 56 14.14 -0.48 9.47
C SER A 56 13.84 -1.66 10.38
N GLN A 57 12.74 -1.63 11.14
CA GLN A 57 12.34 -2.75 12.00
C GLN A 57 11.80 -3.93 11.19
N ILE A 58 10.92 -3.69 10.22
CA ILE A 58 10.31 -4.75 9.41
C ILE A 58 11.34 -5.45 8.52
N ARG A 59 12.26 -4.68 7.93
CA ARG A 59 13.27 -5.23 6.99
C ARG A 59 14.30 -6.16 7.62
N LEU A 60 14.37 -6.22 8.96
CA LEU A 60 15.22 -7.18 9.68
C LEU A 60 14.80 -8.63 9.42
N THR A 61 13.51 -8.86 9.17
CA THR A 61 12.95 -10.21 9.02
C THR A 61 12.22 -10.42 7.71
N THR A 62 11.92 -9.35 6.97
CA THR A 62 11.01 -9.40 5.84
C THR A 62 11.50 -8.51 4.70
N PRO A 63 11.91 -9.06 3.53
CA PRO A 63 12.21 -8.24 2.35
C PRO A 63 11.00 -7.40 1.94
N ILE A 64 11.29 -6.17 1.49
CA ILE A 64 10.29 -5.18 1.11
C ILE A 64 10.59 -4.68 -0.30
N TRP A 65 9.54 -4.57 -1.13
CA TRP A 65 9.56 -3.87 -2.41
C TRP A 65 8.51 -2.77 -2.43
N LEU A 66 8.86 -1.62 -3.01
CA LEU A 66 7.88 -0.56 -3.27
C LEU A 66 7.31 -0.73 -4.68
N VAL A 67 5.99 -0.79 -4.83
CA VAL A 67 5.33 -0.90 -6.14
C VAL A 67 4.17 0.09 -6.25
N SER A 68 4.39 1.17 -7.00
CA SER A 68 3.46 2.29 -7.08
C SER A 68 2.83 2.43 -8.47
N ASN A 69 1.55 2.84 -8.50
CA ASN A 69 0.89 3.27 -9.72
C ASN A 69 1.38 4.61 -10.26
N ASN A 70 2.11 5.40 -9.45
CA ASN A 70 2.64 6.69 -9.86
C ASN A 70 3.65 6.52 -10.99
N ILE A 71 3.47 7.28 -12.08
CA ILE A 71 4.34 7.23 -13.25
C ILE A 71 5.67 7.98 -13.06
N SER A 72 5.75 8.86 -12.06
CA SER A 72 6.96 9.63 -11.76
C SER A 72 8.01 8.73 -11.13
N HIS A 73 8.95 8.28 -11.95
CA HIS A 73 10.11 7.51 -11.48
C HIS A 73 10.96 8.31 -10.49
N SER A 74 11.10 9.63 -10.68
CA SER A 74 11.85 10.49 -9.74
C SER A 74 11.20 10.56 -8.37
N ARG A 75 9.87 10.72 -8.29
CA ARG A 75 9.16 10.73 -6.99
C ARG A 75 9.35 9.42 -6.25
N ILE A 76 9.02 8.31 -6.90
CA ILE A 76 9.07 6.99 -6.25
C ILE A 76 10.52 6.60 -5.95
N GLY A 77 11.46 6.91 -6.86
CA GLY A 77 12.88 6.67 -6.64
C GLY A 77 13.45 7.46 -5.47
N ASN A 78 13.08 8.74 -5.30
CA ASN A 78 13.53 9.54 -4.15
C ASN A 78 13.01 8.96 -2.82
N ILE A 79 11.75 8.55 -2.78
CA ILE A 79 11.17 7.89 -1.59
C ILE A 79 11.91 6.59 -1.31
N ALA A 80 12.05 5.72 -2.32
CA ALA A 80 12.74 4.44 -2.22
C ALA A 80 14.19 4.59 -1.74
N GLN A 81 14.91 5.58 -2.27
CA GLN A 81 16.29 5.88 -1.88
C GLN A 81 16.38 6.34 -0.42
N SER A 82 15.41 7.14 0.06
CA SER A 82 15.41 7.63 1.44
C SER A 82 15.24 6.52 2.50
N VAL A 83 14.72 5.35 2.09
CA VAL A 83 14.48 4.18 2.95
C VAL A 83 15.28 2.96 2.51
N ASP A 84 16.16 3.12 1.51
CA ASP A 84 17.04 2.09 0.97
C ASP A 84 16.29 0.81 0.58
N LEU A 85 15.26 0.95 -0.27
CA LEU A 85 14.43 -0.15 -0.78
C LEU A 85 14.41 -0.23 -2.30
N PRO A 86 14.29 -1.44 -2.89
CA PRO A 86 14.02 -1.59 -4.31
C PRO A 86 12.59 -1.13 -4.65
N PHE A 87 12.39 -0.65 -5.88
CA PHE A 87 11.09 -0.14 -6.30
C PHE A 87 10.74 -0.39 -7.76
N ILE A 88 9.44 -0.31 -8.05
CA ILE A 88 8.87 -0.27 -9.39
C ILE A 88 7.81 0.83 -9.44
N SER A 89 8.01 1.84 -10.29
CA SER A 89 7.00 2.87 -10.60
C SER A 89 6.11 2.44 -11.78
N ALA A 90 5.05 3.20 -12.08
CA ALA A 90 4.12 2.97 -13.17
C ALA A 90 3.54 1.55 -13.19
N ALA A 91 3.12 1.04 -12.03
CA ALA A 91 2.71 -0.35 -11.84
C ALA A 91 1.49 -0.78 -12.67
N LYS A 92 0.59 0.17 -12.95
CA LYS A 92 -0.69 -0.07 -13.63
C LYS A 92 -1.56 -1.12 -12.92
N LYS A 93 -1.47 -1.22 -11.59
CA LYS A 93 -2.44 -1.94 -10.74
C LYS A 93 -3.86 -1.47 -11.15
N PRO A 94 -4.81 -2.39 -11.36
CA PRO A 94 -4.84 -3.76 -10.86
C PRO A 94 -4.14 -4.83 -11.73
N SER A 95 -3.27 -4.43 -12.67
CA SER A 95 -2.36 -5.36 -13.35
C SER A 95 -1.43 -6.07 -12.36
N ARG A 96 -1.25 -7.38 -12.55
CA ARG A 96 -0.43 -8.24 -11.69
C ARG A 96 1.06 -8.25 -12.03
N ARG A 97 1.41 -7.80 -13.24
CA ARG A 97 2.73 -8.05 -13.86
C ARG A 97 3.89 -7.57 -12.97
N LYS A 98 3.77 -6.38 -12.41
CA LYS A 98 4.83 -5.76 -11.60
C LYS A 98 4.84 -6.25 -10.15
N LEU A 99 3.70 -6.69 -9.62
CA LEU A 99 3.66 -7.41 -8.34
C LEU A 99 4.37 -8.77 -8.46
N GLN A 100 4.07 -9.52 -9.52
CA GLN A 100 4.76 -10.79 -9.80
C GLN A 100 6.28 -10.58 -9.97
N GLN A 101 6.69 -9.52 -10.66
CA GLN A 101 8.10 -9.19 -10.82
C GLN A 101 8.80 -8.96 -9.46
N ALA A 102 8.19 -8.18 -8.57
CA ALA A 102 8.74 -7.92 -7.25
C ALA A 102 8.79 -9.20 -6.39
N ALA A 103 7.72 -10.02 -6.39
CA ALA A 103 7.70 -11.30 -5.68
C ALA A 103 8.76 -12.28 -6.17
N THR A 104 8.92 -12.41 -7.49
CA THR A 104 9.99 -13.22 -8.09
C THR A 104 11.38 -12.70 -7.71
N ALA A 105 11.58 -11.39 -7.64
CA ALA A 105 12.86 -10.81 -7.22
C ALA A 105 13.16 -11.04 -5.72
N MET A 106 12.14 -11.26 -4.89
CA MET A 106 12.30 -11.69 -3.50
C MET A 106 12.57 -13.19 -3.35
N ASP A 107 12.44 -13.98 -4.42
CA ASP A 107 12.52 -15.44 -4.41
C ASP A 107 11.53 -16.08 -3.40
N LEU A 108 10.31 -15.53 -3.34
CA LEU A 108 9.26 -15.98 -2.43
C LEU A 108 8.04 -16.52 -3.19
N PRO A 109 7.38 -17.57 -2.65
CA PRO A 109 6.07 -17.98 -3.12
C PRO A 109 5.05 -16.85 -2.96
N ILE A 110 4.16 -16.69 -3.93
CA ILE A 110 3.21 -15.57 -4.00
C ILE A 110 2.30 -15.52 -2.76
N GLU A 111 1.88 -16.68 -2.27
CA GLU A 111 1.04 -16.84 -1.09
C GLU A 111 1.75 -16.45 0.23
N GLN A 112 3.07 -16.30 0.22
CA GLN A 112 3.87 -15.82 1.36
C GLN A 112 4.24 -14.33 1.23
N VAL A 113 3.80 -13.65 0.18
CA VAL A 113 4.01 -12.21 -0.01
C VAL A 113 2.69 -11.48 0.20
N ALA A 114 2.72 -10.40 0.97
CA ALA A 114 1.56 -9.53 1.13
C ALA A 114 1.66 -8.27 0.26
N MET A 115 0.56 -7.94 -0.42
CA MET A 115 0.33 -6.62 -1.00
C MET A 115 -0.33 -5.72 0.05
N VAL A 116 0.28 -4.58 0.35
CA VAL A 116 -0.20 -3.61 1.34
C VAL A 116 -0.48 -2.27 0.66
N GLY A 117 -1.68 -1.74 0.85
CA GLY A 117 -2.07 -0.44 0.31
C GLY A 117 -3.41 0.05 0.85
N ASP A 118 -3.83 1.25 0.44
CA ASP A 118 -5.03 1.94 0.94
C ASP A 118 -6.28 1.76 0.04
N ARG A 119 -6.15 1.12 -1.14
CA ARG A 119 -7.24 1.07 -2.13
C ARG A 119 -7.66 -0.34 -2.50
N LEU A 120 -8.97 -0.59 -2.49
CA LEU A 120 -9.55 -1.89 -2.87
C LEU A 120 -9.36 -2.21 -4.36
N PHE A 121 -9.63 -1.26 -5.25
CA PHE A 121 -9.68 -1.50 -6.69
C PHE A 121 -8.32 -1.52 -7.39
N THR A 122 -7.25 -1.12 -6.70
CA THR A 122 -5.89 -1.23 -7.19
C THR A 122 -5.11 -2.27 -6.42
N ASP A 123 -4.95 -2.09 -5.12
CA ASP A 123 -3.97 -2.85 -4.33
C ASP A 123 -4.53 -4.21 -3.94
N VAL A 124 -5.68 -4.22 -3.28
CA VAL A 124 -6.37 -5.46 -2.89
C VAL A 124 -6.74 -6.27 -4.14
N LEU A 125 -7.33 -5.64 -5.16
CA LEU A 125 -7.67 -6.30 -6.40
C LEU A 125 -6.43 -6.90 -7.11
N ALA A 126 -5.31 -6.18 -7.18
CA ALA A 126 -4.10 -6.71 -7.81
C ALA A 126 -3.52 -7.91 -7.05
N GLY A 127 -3.41 -7.80 -5.73
CA GLY A 127 -2.90 -8.86 -4.86
C GLY A 127 -3.77 -10.11 -4.92
N ASN A 128 -5.08 -9.96 -4.74
CA ASN A 128 -6.03 -11.08 -4.79
C ASN A 128 -6.06 -11.77 -6.15
N ARG A 129 -5.97 -11.02 -7.26
CA ARG A 129 -5.89 -11.64 -8.61
C ARG A 129 -4.61 -12.45 -8.82
N LEU A 130 -3.55 -12.16 -8.05
CA LEU A 130 -2.29 -12.88 -8.12
C LEU A 130 -2.24 -14.03 -7.09
N GLY A 131 -3.10 -14.04 -6.08
CA GLY A 131 -3.09 -15.03 -4.99
C GLY A 131 -2.20 -14.61 -3.81
N MET A 132 -1.82 -13.34 -3.74
CA MET A 132 -1.09 -12.77 -2.60
C MET A 132 -2.01 -12.60 -1.40
N PHE A 133 -1.43 -12.53 -0.20
CA PHE A 133 -2.14 -11.97 0.95
C PHE A 133 -2.36 -10.47 0.74
N THR A 134 -3.50 -9.92 1.10
CA THR A 134 -3.80 -8.50 0.95
C THR A 134 -4.10 -7.84 2.29
N ILE A 135 -3.42 -6.72 2.56
CA ILE A 135 -3.60 -5.90 3.75
C ILE A 135 -4.08 -4.52 3.31
N LEU A 136 -5.29 -4.17 3.74
CA LEU A 136 -5.84 -2.83 3.57
C LEU A 136 -5.49 -1.98 4.80
N VAL A 137 -4.83 -0.85 4.56
CA VAL A 137 -4.49 0.13 5.59
C VAL A 137 -5.31 1.41 5.43
N GLU A 138 -5.38 2.22 6.47
CA GLU A 138 -5.89 3.58 6.37
C GLU A 138 -4.88 4.47 5.63
N PRO A 139 -5.36 5.41 4.80
CA PRO A 139 -4.48 6.25 4.02
C PRO A 139 -3.68 7.22 4.91
N MET A 140 -2.42 7.45 4.58
CA MET A 140 -1.64 8.56 5.12
C MET A 140 -2.09 9.88 4.49
N ILE A 141 -2.86 10.63 5.26
CA ILE A 141 -3.34 11.95 4.88
C ILE A 141 -2.42 13.01 5.48
N ASP A 142 -2.14 14.08 4.72
CA ASP A 142 -1.45 15.26 5.25
C ASP A 142 -2.26 15.83 6.43
N PRO A 143 -1.67 16.02 7.63
CA PRO A 143 -2.37 16.57 8.78
C PRO A 143 -3.12 17.89 8.49
N LEU A 144 -2.60 18.74 7.60
CA LEU A 144 -3.25 19.98 7.19
C LEU A 144 -4.52 19.75 6.36
N VAL A 145 -4.58 18.62 5.65
CA VAL A 145 -5.77 18.15 4.94
C VAL A 145 -6.70 17.43 5.91
N ALA A 146 -6.18 16.58 6.80
CA ALA A 146 -6.97 15.85 7.79
C ALA A 146 -7.76 16.76 8.74
N VAL A 147 -7.23 17.94 9.10
CA VAL A 147 -7.98 18.95 9.88
C VAL A 147 -9.23 19.47 9.13
N ARG A 148 -9.29 19.32 7.79
CA ARG A 148 -10.41 19.72 6.95
C ARG A 148 -11.32 18.56 6.54
N SER A 149 -10.91 17.31 6.79
CA SER A 149 -11.63 16.11 6.33
C SER A 149 -12.07 15.24 7.51
N HIS A 150 -13.34 14.80 7.50
CA HIS A 150 -13.76 13.71 8.37
C HIS A 150 -13.36 12.38 7.70
N PRO A 151 -12.56 11.51 8.33
CA PRO A 151 -11.99 10.32 7.67
C PRO A 151 -13.04 9.35 7.11
N ILE A 152 -14.22 9.26 7.75
CA ILE A 152 -15.37 8.46 7.25
C ILE A 152 -15.96 9.06 5.96
N ARG A 153 -15.90 10.39 5.82
CA ARG A 153 -16.45 11.14 4.70
C ARG A 153 -15.57 11.00 3.46
N ASP A 154 -14.26 10.80 3.63
CA ASP A 154 -13.31 10.62 2.52
C ASP A 154 -13.43 9.22 1.89
N PHE A 155 -13.71 8.19 2.68
CA PHE A 155 -14.06 6.85 2.17
C PHE A 155 -15.37 6.88 1.36
N GLU A 156 -16.39 7.59 1.85
CA GLU A 156 -17.64 7.81 1.11
C GLU A 156 -17.42 8.60 -0.19
N ILE A 157 -16.57 9.64 -0.16
CA ILE A 157 -16.22 10.45 -1.34
C ILE A 157 -15.49 9.59 -2.37
N TRP A 158 -14.52 8.78 -1.94
CA TRP A 158 -13.82 7.85 -2.80
C TRP A 158 -14.76 6.81 -3.43
N LEU A 159 -15.66 6.21 -2.63
CA LEU A 159 -16.67 5.27 -3.13
C LEU A 159 -17.64 5.93 -4.12
N SER A 160 -18.03 7.19 -3.86
CA SER A 160 -18.93 7.96 -4.73
C SER A 160 -18.31 8.31 -6.09
N GLN A 161 -17.03 8.72 -6.11
CA GLN A 161 -16.29 9.01 -7.35
C GLN A 161 -16.15 7.74 -8.21
N LEU A 162 -15.99 6.60 -7.55
CA LEU A 162 -15.83 5.30 -8.19
C LEU A 162 -17.15 4.77 -8.80
N LEU A 163 -18.29 5.11 -8.19
CA LEU A 163 -19.62 4.77 -8.70
C LEU A 163 -20.18 5.80 -9.70
N GLY A 164 -19.41 6.84 -10.05
CA GLY A 164 -19.84 7.88 -10.98
C GLY A 164 -21.00 8.76 -10.46
N VAL A 165 -21.19 8.81 -9.15
CA VAL A 165 -22.26 9.59 -8.52
C VAL A 165 -21.74 10.99 -8.18
N PRO A 166 -22.31 12.08 -8.74
CA PRO A 166 -21.91 13.42 -8.38
C PRO A 166 -22.41 13.73 -6.96
N LEU A 167 -21.51 13.92 -6.01
CA LEU A 167 -21.85 14.45 -4.69
C LEU A 167 -22.23 15.93 -4.83
N ALA A 168 -23.52 16.20 -4.90
CA ALA A 168 -24.04 17.54 -4.75
C ALA A 168 -23.77 18.05 -3.33
N LYS A 169 -23.09 19.20 -3.23
CA LYS A 169 -22.97 19.95 -1.98
C LYS A 169 -24.36 20.42 -1.52
N LYS A 170 -24.70 20.15 -0.27
CA LYS A 170 -25.51 21.06 0.54
C LYS A 170 -24.59 21.73 1.54
#